data_AF-A0A519L345-F1
#
_entry.id   AF-A0A519L345-F1
#
_cell.length_a   1.000
_cell.length_b   1.000
_cell.length_c   1.000
_cell.angle_alpha   90.00
_cell.angle_beta   90.00
_cell.angle_gamma   90.00
#
_symmetry.space_group_name_H-M   'P 1'
#
loop_
_entity.id
_entity.type
_entity.pdbx_description
1 polymer ?
#
loop_
_entity_poly.entity_id
_entity_poly.type
_entity_poly.pdbx_seq_one_letter_code
_entity_poly.pdbx_strand_id
1 'polypeptide(L)'
;MGYKKPENRGWAHHVQCAPVTTVAMMRRQGWTIIARCPVCHLDCWVSLKAIERLSPWSGETRLWNATTECRRLDCGGRAFFLATPPGEARAFRFALMDPPS
;
A
#
# COMPACT_ATOMS: atom_id res chain seq x y z
N MET A 1 25.59 -7.09 -8.40
CA MET A 1 24.27 -6.51 -8.76
C MET A 1 24.23 -5.08 -8.25
N GLY A 2 24.39 -4.09 -9.14
CA GLY A 2 24.37 -2.68 -8.78
C GLY A 2 22.96 -2.25 -8.37
N TYR A 3 22.84 -1.58 -7.23
CA TYR A 3 21.60 -0.90 -6.86
C TYR A 3 21.28 0.15 -7.93
N LYS A 4 20.28 -0.13 -8.77
CA LYS A 4 19.75 0.86 -9.71
C LYS A 4 18.84 1.77 -8.90
N LYS A 5 19.26 3.03 -8.70
CA LYS A 5 18.46 4.05 -8.02
C LYS A 5 17.04 4.03 -8.64
N PRO A 6 15.96 3.92 -7.84
CA PRO A 6 14.61 4.03 -8.35
C PRO A 6 14.51 5.33 -9.14
N GLU A 7 14.12 5.26 -10.41
CA GLU A 7 13.83 6.46 -11.19
C GLU A 7 12.74 7.24 -10.46
N ASN A 8 12.99 8.53 -10.23
CA ASN A 8 11.96 9.45 -9.74
C ASN A 8 11.01 9.75 -10.91
N ARG A 9 10.00 8.89 -11.08
CA ARG A 9 8.99 9.03 -12.13
C ARG A 9 7.82 9.83 -11.55
N GLY A 10 7.23 10.71 -12.35
CA GLY A 10 6.10 11.51 -11.89
C GLY A 10 4.88 10.67 -11.50
N TRP A 11 4.01 11.24 -10.67
CA TRP A 11 2.77 10.62 -10.16
C TRP A 11 1.93 9.90 -11.23
N ALA A 12 1.75 10.50 -12.42
CA ALA A 12 0.97 9.92 -13.51
C ALA A 12 1.45 8.53 -13.94
N HIS A 13 2.78 8.33 -13.97
CA HIS A 13 3.37 7.04 -14.28
C HIS A 13 3.01 5.99 -13.21
N HIS A 14 3.11 6.37 -11.94
CA HIS A 14 2.82 5.48 -10.82
C HIS A 14 1.35 5.08 -10.77
N VAL A 15 0.41 6.01 -11.04
CA VAL A 15 -1.03 5.72 -11.14
C VAL A 15 -1.32 4.73 -12.28
N GLN A 16 -0.68 4.92 -13.44
CA GLN A 16 -0.87 4.02 -14.58
C GLN A 16 -0.36 2.60 -14.29
N CYS A 17 0.77 2.46 -13.58
CA CYS A 17 1.34 1.16 -13.28
C CYS A 17 0.72 0.47 -12.06
N ALA A 18 0.13 1.22 -11.12
CA ALA A 18 -0.33 0.67 -9.84
C ALA A 18 -1.31 -0.53 -9.96
N PRO A 19 -2.29 -0.56 -10.89
CA PRO A 19 -3.21 -1.69 -11.04
C PRO A 19 -2.54 -3.01 -11.47
N VAL A 20 -1.41 -2.93 -12.17
CA VAL A 20 -0.65 -4.10 -12.67
C VAL A 20 0.57 -4.42 -11.80
N THR A 21 0.88 -3.57 -10.81
CA THR A 21 2.06 -3.73 -9.97
C THR A 21 1.82 -4.77 -8.88
N THR A 22 2.68 -5.78 -8.84
CA THR A 22 2.63 -6.82 -7.81
C THR A 22 3.38 -6.41 -6.55
N VAL A 23 3.08 -7.05 -5.41
CA VAL A 23 3.78 -6.86 -4.13
C VAL A 23 5.30 -7.04 -4.28
N ALA A 24 5.73 -8.02 -5.07
CA ALA A 24 7.15 -8.27 -5.33
C ALA A 24 7.81 -7.13 -6.12
N MET A 25 7.08 -6.50 -7.05
CA MET A 25 7.54 -5.31 -7.77
C MET A 25 7.59 -4.09 -6.86
N MET A 26 6.53 -3.84 -6.08
CA MET A 26 6.46 -2.77 -5.09
C MET A 26 7.65 -2.83 -4.13
N ARG A 27 7.98 -4.03 -3.61
CA ARG A 27 9.12 -4.22 -2.71
C ARG A 27 10.45 -3.91 -3.39
N ARG A 28 10.67 -4.44 -4.61
CA ARG A 28 11.90 -4.22 -5.37
C ARG A 28 12.12 -2.75 -5.73
N GLN A 29 11.03 -2.03 -5.99
CA GLN A 29 11.07 -0.61 -6.34
C GLN A 29 11.10 0.31 -5.10
N GLY A 30 10.97 -0.22 -3.88
CA GLY A 30 11.04 0.58 -2.66
C GLY A 30 9.75 1.35 -2.33
N TRP A 31 8.60 0.83 -2.75
CA TRP A 31 7.31 1.39 -2.37
C TRP A 31 7.06 1.22 -0.88
N THR A 32 6.30 2.17 -0.34
CA THR A 32 5.83 2.16 1.04
C THR A 32 4.32 1.97 1.05
N ILE A 33 3.80 1.04 1.85
CA ILE A 33 2.36 0.80 1.96
C ILE A 33 1.89 0.98 3.41
N ILE A 34 0.75 1.65 3.56
CA ILE A 34 0.00 1.75 4.83
C ILE A 34 -1.37 1.13 4.60
N ALA A 35 -1.89 0.39 5.58
CA ALA A 35 -3.28 -0.02 5.64
C ALA A 35 -4.04 0.94 6.56
N ARG A 36 -5.13 1.53 6.06
CA ARG A 36 -5.96 2.49 6.80
C ARG A 36 -7.40 2.04 6.87
N CYS A 37 -7.94 1.95 8.09
CA CYS A 37 -9.37 1.73 8.30
C CYS A 37 -10.13 3.07 8.24
N PRO A 38 -11.23 3.20 7.47
CA PRO A 38 -12.01 4.43 7.43
C PRO A 38 -12.95 4.59 8.64
N VAL A 39 -13.21 3.51 9.40
CA VAL A 39 -14.14 3.52 10.53
C VAL A 39 -13.45 4.00 11.80
N CYS A 40 -12.28 3.42 12.11
CA CYS A 40 -11.56 3.72 13.35
C CYS A 40 -10.26 4.50 13.13
N HIS A 41 -9.97 4.86 11.87
CA HIS A 41 -8.78 5.62 11.45
C HIS A 41 -7.44 5.03 11.89
N LEU A 42 -7.38 3.71 12.12
CA LEU A 42 -6.13 3.03 12.46
C LEU A 42 -5.25 2.94 11.21
N ASP A 43 -4.01 3.43 11.35
CA ASP A 43 -2.95 3.33 10.36
C ASP A 43 -1.94 2.25 10.75
N CYS A 44 -1.80 1.25 9.90
CA CYS A 44 -0.83 0.17 10.07
C CYS A 44 0.20 0.18 8.95
N TRP A 45 1.48 0.19 9.32
CA TRP A 45 2.56 -0.03 8.37
C TRP A 45 2.52 -1.46 7.85
N VAL A 46 2.61 -1.61 6.53
CA VAL A 46 2.50 -2.91 5.88
C VAL A 46 3.88 -3.40 5.48
N SER A 47 4.27 -4.56 6.00
CA SER A 47 5.51 -5.24 5.58
C SER A 47 5.27 -6.00 4.28
N LEU A 48 5.75 -5.46 3.16
CA LEU A 48 5.70 -6.14 1.85
C LEU A 48 6.43 -7.49 1.88
N LYS A 49 7.49 -7.61 2.69
CA LYS A 49 8.21 -8.88 2.91
C LYS A 49 7.35 -9.93 3.60
N ALA A 50 6.50 -9.51 4.54
CA ALA A 50 5.56 -10.41 5.21
C ALA A 50 4.45 -10.85 4.25
N ILE A 51 3.89 -9.94 3.45
CA ILE A 51 2.88 -10.28 2.45
C ILE A 51 3.42 -11.27 1.41
N GLU A 52 4.63 -11.03 0.88
CA GLU A 52 5.25 -11.92 -0.11
C GLU A 52 5.47 -13.33 0.44
N ARG A 53 5.74 -13.47 1.75
CA ARG A 53 5.93 -14.77 2.41
C ARG A 53 4.63 -15.49 2.75
N LEU A 54 3.60 -14.74 3.13
CA LEU A 54 2.34 -15.30 3.64
C LEU A 54 1.30 -15.49 2.53
N SER A 55 1.45 -14.79 1.41
CA SER A 55 0.52 -14.95 0.30
C SER A 55 0.80 -16.28 -0.42
N PRO A 56 -0.20 -17.14 -0.62
CA PRO A 56 -0.03 -18.41 -1.30
C PRO A 56 0.44 -18.25 -2.75
N TRP A 57 0.26 -17.07 -3.34
CA TRP A 57 0.66 -16.73 -4.71
C TRP A 57 1.78 -15.68 -4.66
N SER A 58 2.97 -16.14 -4.22
CA SER A 58 4.16 -15.34 -3.96
C SER A 58 4.76 -14.78 -5.27
N GLY A 59 4.15 -13.72 -5.80
CA GLY A 59 4.66 -13.03 -7.00
C GLY A 59 3.59 -12.29 -7.78
N GLU A 60 2.36 -12.80 -7.76
CA GLU A 60 1.21 -12.22 -8.49
C GLU A 60 0.27 -11.42 -7.59
N THR A 61 0.47 -11.47 -6.28
CA THR A 61 -0.36 -10.73 -5.32
C THR A 61 -0.32 -9.23 -5.63
N ARG A 62 -1.50 -8.65 -5.82
CA ARG A 62 -1.71 -7.21 -6.07
C ARG A 62 -2.45 -6.61 -4.87
N LEU A 63 -2.02 -5.43 -4.44
CA LEU A 63 -2.69 -4.69 -3.35
C LEU A 63 -3.64 -3.62 -3.87
N TRP A 64 -3.59 -3.31 -5.16
CA TRP A 64 -4.50 -2.34 -5.78
C TRP A 64 -5.94 -2.81 -5.66
N ASN A 65 -6.83 -1.94 -5.17
CA ASN A 65 -8.23 -2.24 -4.83
C ASN A 65 -8.43 -3.40 -3.81
N ALA A 66 -7.36 -3.92 -3.22
CA ALA A 66 -7.47 -4.93 -2.18
C ALA A 66 -7.83 -4.26 -0.84
N THR A 67 -8.51 -5.03 0.02
CA THR A 67 -8.84 -4.62 1.38
C THR A 67 -8.53 -5.74 2.35
N THR A 68 -8.28 -5.39 3.61
CA THR A 68 -8.04 -6.35 4.69
C THR A 68 -8.93 -6.02 5.89
N GLU A 69 -9.14 -6.97 6.80
CA GLU A 69 -9.86 -6.70 8.05
C GLU A 69 -9.09 -5.72 8.92
N CYS A 70 -9.81 -4.85 9.63
CA CYS A 70 -9.19 -3.97 10.60
C CYS A 70 -8.53 -4.80 11.71
N ARG A 71 -7.33 -4.39 12.13
CA ARG A 71 -6.58 -5.05 13.22
C ARG A 71 -6.88 -4.47 14.59
N ARG A 72 -7.72 -3.44 14.68
CA ARG A 72 -8.19 -2.90 15.96
C ARG A 72 -9.20 -3.86 16.58
N LEU A 73 -9.01 -4.19 17.86
CA LEU A 73 -10.00 -4.94 18.63
C LEU A 73 -11.35 -4.22 18.57
N ASP A 74 -12.43 -4.98 18.42
CA ASP A 74 -13.83 -4.51 18.32
C ASP A 74 -14.15 -3.63 17.10
N CYS A 75 -13.27 -3.56 16.10
CA CYS A 75 -13.55 -2.88 14.85
C CYS A 75 -13.91 -3.88 13.74
N GLY A 76 -15.18 -3.92 13.32
CA GLY A 76 -15.65 -4.71 12.18
C GLY A 76 -15.35 -4.09 10.80
N GLY A 77 -14.59 -2.99 10.74
CA GLY A 77 -14.28 -2.28 9.51
C GLY A 77 -13.26 -3.00 8.63
N ARG A 78 -13.14 -2.55 7.37
CA ARG A 78 -12.08 -2.99 6.43
C ARG A 78 -11.08 -1.87 6.20
N ALA A 79 -9.80 -2.20 6.14
CA ALA A 79 -8.73 -1.27 5.82
C ALA A 79 -8.37 -1.34 4.33
N PHE A 80 -8.10 -0.17 3.76
CA PHE A 80 -7.61 0.01 2.39
C PHE A 80 -6.09 0.16 2.38
N PHE A 81 -5.44 -0.35 1.34
CA PHE A 81 -4.01 -0.16 1.14
C PHE A 81 -3.73 1.16 0.41
N LEU A 82 -2.96 2.03 1.06
CA LEU A 82 -2.47 3.29 0.51
C LEU A 82 -1.00 3.10 0.14
N ALA A 83 -0.70 3.25 -1.15
CA ALA A 83 0.62 3.04 -1.70
C ALA A 83 1.33 4.37 -1.97
N THR A 84 2.52 4.56 -1.41
CA THR A 84 3.41 5.66 -1.75
C THR A 84 4.58 5.14 -2.59
N PRO A 85 4.79 5.68 -3.80
CA PRO A 85 5.94 5.32 -4.63
C PRO A 85 7.27 5.81 -4.01
N PRO A 86 8.39 5.20 -4.40
CA PRO A 86 9.72 5.60 -3.92
C PRO A 86 10.05 7.05 -4.31
N GLY A 87 10.73 7.78 -3.42
CA GLY A 87 11.20 9.14 -3.72
C GLY A 87 10.13 10.24 -3.56
N GLU A 88 8.85 9.87 -3.52
CA GLU A 88 7.81 10.79 -3.09
C GLU A 88 7.84 11.00 -1.58
N ALA A 89 7.39 12.17 -1.12
CA ALA A 89 7.12 12.38 0.29
C ALA A 89 6.17 11.28 0.75
N ARG A 90 6.57 10.51 1.78
CA ARG A 90 5.74 9.43 2.36
C ARG A 90 4.35 10.00 2.57
N ALA A 91 3.42 9.63 1.69
CA ALA A 91 2.27 10.46 1.46
C ALA A 91 1.38 10.35 2.69
N PHE A 92 1.42 11.44 3.46
CA PHE A 92 0.28 12.13 4.00
C PHE A 92 -0.81 11.23 4.58
N ARG A 93 -0.99 11.37 5.89
CA ARG A 93 -2.30 11.17 6.51
C ARG A 93 -3.28 12.07 5.75
N PHE A 94 -3.87 11.60 4.65
CA PHE A 94 -5.06 12.22 4.12
C PHE A 94 -6.02 12.28 5.31
N ALA A 95 -6.44 13.46 5.74
CA ALA A 95 -7.64 13.48 6.54
C ALA A 95 -8.68 12.81 5.63
N LEU A 96 -9.14 11.61 6.01
CA LEU A 96 -10.44 11.18 5.51
C LEU A 96 -11.34 12.29 6.03
N MET A 97 -11.73 13.23 5.16
CA MET A 97 -12.90 14.02 5.47
C MET A 97 -13.97 12.96 5.72
N ASP A 98 -14.50 12.97 6.93
CA ASP A 98 -15.48 11.97 7.37
C ASP A 98 -16.51 11.79 6.25
N PRO A 99 -16.92 10.55 5.93
CA PRO A 99 -18.02 10.36 5.02
C PRO A 99 -19.20 11.21 5.51
N PRO A 100 -19.92 11.92 4.62
CA PRO A 100 -21.08 12.70 5.06
C PRO A 100 -22.02 11.77 5.83
N SER A 101 -22.34 12.22 7.04
CA SER A 101 -23.30 11.63 7.99
C SER A 101 -24.62 11.26 7.34
#